data_AF-A0A951ERI2-F1
#
_entry.id   AF-A0A951ERI2-F1
#
_cell.length_a   1.000
_cell.length_b   1.000
_cell.length_c   1.000
_cell.angle_alpha   90.00
_cell.angle_beta   90.00
_cell.angle_gamma   90.00
#
_symmetry.space_group_name_H-M   'P 1'
#
loop_
_entity.id
_entity.type
_entity.pdbx_description
1 polymer ?
#
loop_
_entity_poly.entity_id
_entity_poly.type
_entity_poly.pdbx_seq_one_letter_code
_entity_poly.pdbx_strand_id
1 'polypeptide(L)'
;PGYISRVASVFNNNGSNVRGDLQAVIRAILLDPEARIDPTAGQNANPEGAIFGHLQEPVLFISRFLRAFSTTAATTDFVLSDSYTAPGLIMGENLFLSPSVFNYYPPIFPIPGVTVNGSQVNGPEFDLFSTSTAIARINFVAEVTYHTMPVSQPNRPTGTWLDLSSITPWVTPPMGSTAQLVSGLNSLMLHGEGSTALLNTVTTAINGMPANTTSLQKAQRAVYLIGSSPEYIVER
;
A
#
# COMPACT_ATOMS: atom_id res chain seq x y z
N PRO A 1 21.31 -15.14 -4.51
CA PRO A 1 22.50 -14.75 -5.33
C PRO A 1 22.53 -15.35 -6.75
N GLY A 2 21.53 -16.16 -7.12
CA GLY A 2 21.44 -16.78 -8.43
C GLY A 2 21.06 -15.80 -9.55
N TYR A 3 20.08 -14.92 -9.34
CA TYR A 3 19.60 -13.97 -10.37
C TYR A 3 20.72 -13.12 -10.99
N ILE A 4 21.51 -12.42 -10.15
CA ILE A 4 22.59 -11.56 -10.62
C ILE A 4 23.63 -12.36 -11.43
N SER A 5 23.92 -13.60 -10.99
CA SER A 5 24.87 -14.47 -11.70
C SER A 5 24.38 -14.89 -13.09
N ARG A 6 23.08 -15.16 -13.25
CA ARG A 6 22.45 -15.57 -14.53
C ARG A 6 22.34 -14.40 -15.50
N VAL A 7 22.00 -13.21 -15.02
CA VAL A 7 21.99 -12.01 -15.86
C VAL A 7 23.41 -11.64 -16.30
N ALA A 8 24.39 -11.72 -15.39
CA ALA A 8 25.79 -11.43 -15.70
C ALA A 8 26.39 -12.44 -16.69
N SER A 9 26.02 -13.72 -16.63
CA SER A 9 26.48 -14.72 -17.59
C SER A 9 25.95 -14.43 -19.00
N VAL A 10 24.68 -14.02 -19.13
CA VAL A 10 24.08 -13.59 -20.41
C VAL A 10 24.72 -12.33 -20.96
N PHE A 11 25.08 -11.37 -20.10
CA PHE A 11 25.84 -10.19 -20.53
C PHE A 11 27.21 -10.58 -21.09
N ASN A 12 27.89 -11.53 -20.45
CA ASN A 12 29.19 -12.00 -20.91
C ASN A 12 29.11 -12.83 -22.19
N ASN A 13 28.01 -13.58 -22.37
CA ASN A 13 27.76 -14.38 -23.55
C ASN A 13 26.26 -14.61 -23.74
N ASN A 14 25.70 -14.07 -24.83
CA ASN A 14 24.29 -14.24 -25.19
C ASN A 14 23.92 -15.63 -25.75
N GLY A 15 24.81 -16.62 -25.66
CA GLY A 15 24.67 -17.95 -26.28
C GLY A 15 25.19 -18.03 -27.71
N SER A 16 25.66 -16.91 -28.27
CA SER A 16 26.31 -16.83 -29.59
C SER A 16 27.73 -16.23 -29.51
N ASN A 17 28.35 -16.26 -28.32
CA ASN A 17 29.65 -15.67 -28.02
C ASN A 17 29.71 -14.14 -28.24
N VAL A 18 28.57 -13.46 -28.25
CA VAL A 18 28.51 -12.00 -28.29
C VAL A 18 28.38 -11.47 -26.87
N ARG A 19 29.29 -10.59 -26.50
CA ARG A 19 29.29 -9.89 -25.21
C ARG A 19 28.52 -8.58 -25.32
N GLY A 20 27.68 -8.28 -24.34
CA GLY A 20 26.97 -6.99 -24.23
C GLY A 20 25.70 -6.87 -25.08
N ASP A 21 25.11 -7.99 -25.50
CA ASP A 21 23.81 -7.99 -26.17
C ASP A 21 22.69 -7.59 -25.19
N LEU A 22 22.28 -6.32 -25.24
CA LEU A 22 21.26 -5.76 -24.36
C LEU A 22 19.88 -6.40 -24.57
N GLN A 23 19.56 -6.89 -25.77
CA GLN A 23 18.29 -7.58 -26.01
C GLN A 23 18.26 -8.91 -25.26
N ALA A 24 19.36 -9.66 -25.29
CA ALA A 24 19.49 -10.90 -24.52
C ALA A 24 19.48 -10.64 -23.00
N VAL A 25 20.15 -9.57 -22.55
CA VAL A 25 20.21 -9.19 -21.12
C VAL A 25 18.84 -8.77 -20.59
N ILE A 26 18.10 -7.92 -21.32
CA ILE A 26 16.74 -7.53 -20.94
C ILE A 26 15.83 -8.75 -20.89
N ARG A 27 15.95 -9.66 -21.87
CA ARG A 27 15.19 -10.91 -21.88
C ARG A 27 15.53 -11.77 -20.67
N ALA A 28 16.80 -11.90 -20.31
CA ALA A 28 17.23 -12.64 -19.14
C ALA A 28 16.65 -12.02 -17.85
N ILE A 29 16.69 -10.70 -17.71
CA ILE A 29 16.10 -9.96 -16.58
C ILE A 29 14.60 -10.26 -16.46
N LEU A 30 13.83 -10.11 -17.54
CA LEU A 30 12.36 -10.21 -17.51
C LEU A 30 11.84 -11.66 -17.49
N LEU A 31 12.62 -12.61 -18.01
CA LEU A 31 12.24 -14.03 -18.09
C LEU A 31 12.90 -14.91 -17.04
N ASP A 32 13.71 -14.33 -16.16
CA ASP A 32 14.33 -15.09 -15.10
C ASP A 32 13.25 -15.69 -14.16
N PRO A 33 13.38 -16.98 -13.77
CA PRO A 33 12.46 -17.58 -12.82
C PRO A 33 12.31 -16.79 -11.52
N GLU A 34 13.38 -16.21 -10.97
CA GLU A 34 13.35 -15.36 -9.76
C GLU A 34 12.60 -14.03 -10.00
N ALA A 35 12.63 -13.49 -11.22
CA ALA A 35 11.91 -12.26 -11.59
C ALA A 35 10.43 -12.51 -11.93
N ARG A 36 10.04 -13.77 -12.16
CA ARG A 36 8.69 -14.18 -12.55
C ARG A 36 7.96 -14.98 -11.47
N ILE A 37 8.54 -15.11 -10.28
CA ILE A 37 7.85 -15.75 -9.15
C ILE A 37 6.59 -14.95 -8.89
N ASP A 38 5.46 -15.64 -8.91
CA ASP A 38 4.20 -15.06 -8.49
C ASP A 38 4.32 -14.69 -7.00
N PRO A 39 4.17 -13.41 -6.63
CA PRO A 39 4.28 -12.96 -5.25
C PRO A 39 3.32 -13.70 -4.29
N THR A 40 2.26 -14.31 -4.84
CA THR A 40 1.25 -15.07 -4.10
C THR A 40 1.60 -16.55 -3.91
N ALA A 41 2.58 -17.09 -4.62
CA ALA A 41 2.88 -18.52 -4.63
C ALA A 41 3.56 -19.03 -3.33
N GLY A 42 3.64 -18.16 -2.32
CA GLY A 42 4.07 -18.47 -0.97
C GLY A 42 5.55 -18.87 -0.88
N GLN A 43 5.99 -19.19 0.34
CA GLN A 43 7.36 -19.67 0.60
C GLN A 43 7.75 -20.89 -0.25
N ASN A 44 6.78 -21.64 -0.78
CA ASN A 44 6.98 -22.89 -1.51
C ASN A 44 7.34 -22.70 -3.00
N ALA A 45 7.13 -21.51 -3.57
CA ALA A 45 7.48 -21.22 -4.96
C ALA A 45 8.80 -20.45 -5.12
N ASN A 46 9.43 -20.08 -4.00
CA ASN A 46 10.71 -19.41 -4.01
C ASN A 46 11.85 -20.39 -3.66
N PRO A 47 12.60 -20.91 -4.66
CA PRO A 47 13.69 -21.84 -4.42
C PRO A 47 14.85 -21.26 -3.59
N GLU A 48 14.93 -19.93 -3.41
CA GLU A 48 15.93 -19.26 -2.55
C GLU A 48 15.35 -18.78 -1.20
N GLY A 49 14.07 -19.04 -0.89
CA GLY A 49 13.45 -18.66 0.38
C GLY A 49 13.35 -17.15 0.63
N ALA A 50 13.34 -16.34 -0.44
CA ALA A 50 13.25 -14.89 -0.29
C ALA A 50 11.90 -14.50 0.30
N ILE A 51 11.98 -13.70 1.36
CA ILE A 51 10.84 -13.05 1.98
C ILE A 51 10.40 -11.97 1.03
N PHE A 52 9.11 -11.96 0.79
CA PHE A 52 8.50 -11.06 -0.16
C PHE A 52 7.56 -10.09 0.57
N GLY A 53 7.56 -8.86 0.07
CA GLY A 53 6.86 -7.74 0.67
C GLY A 53 7.74 -6.86 1.56
N HIS A 54 7.33 -5.61 1.68
CA HIS A 54 7.97 -4.64 2.57
C HIS A 54 6.90 -3.77 3.23
N LEU A 55 7.26 -3.14 4.35
CA LEU A 55 6.39 -2.14 4.95
C LEU A 55 6.37 -0.91 4.04
N GLN A 56 5.19 -0.40 3.71
CA GLN A 56 5.11 0.84 2.93
C GLN A 56 5.62 2.00 3.78
N GLU A 57 6.63 2.73 3.30
CA GLU A 57 7.05 3.98 3.92
C GLU A 57 5.88 4.99 3.91
N PRO A 58 5.83 5.94 4.85
CA PRO A 58 4.71 6.88 4.94
C PRO A 58 4.31 7.56 3.63
N VAL A 59 5.25 7.97 2.80
CA VAL A 59 4.95 8.61 1.51
C VAL A 59 4.30 7.63 0.52
N LEU A 60 4.81 6.40 0.42
CA LEU A 60 4.21 5.36 -0.40
C LEU A 60 2.83 4.96 0.11
N PHE A 61 2.66 4.86 1.42
CA PHE A 61 1.37 4.56 2.05
C PHE A 61 0.31 5.62 1.70
N ILE A 62 0.64 6.90 1.89
CA ILE A 62 -0.26 8.02 1.59
C ILE A 62 -0.58 8.07 0.10
N SER A 63 0.44 8.01 -0.76
CA SER A 63 0.26 8.13 -2.21
C SER A 63 -0.49 6.94 -2.80
N ARG A 64 -0.22 5.71 -2.35
CA ARG A 64 -0.98 4.51 -2.75
C ARG A 64 -2.43 4.60 -2.33
N PHE A 65 -2.71 5.05 -1.10
CA PHE A 65 -4.06 5.20 -0.60
C PHE A 65 -4.86 6.21 -1.41
N LEU A 66 -4.32 7.41 -1.64
CA LEU A 66 -4.99 8.42 -2.47
C LEU A 66 -5.09 7.98 -3.94
N ARG A 67 -4.06 7.33 -4.47
CA ARG A 67 -4.03 6.86 -5.87
C ARG A 67 -5.09 5.80 -6.15
N ALA A 68 -5.36 4.90 -5.20
CA ALA A 68 -6.42 3.90 -5.32
C ALA A 68 -7.79 4.53 -5.63
N PHE A 69 -7.99 5.79 -5.25
CA PHE A 69 -9.25 6.52 -5.44
C PHE A 69 -9.13 7.71 -6.42
N SER A 70 -7.97 7.92 -7.04
CA SER A 70 -7.65 9.13 -7.82
C SER A 70 -8.48 9.37 -9.08
N THR A 71 -9.11 8.33 -9.64
CA THR A 71 -9.94 8.46 -10.85
C THR A 71 -11.42 8.70 -10.54
N THR A 72 -11.84 8.54 -9.29
CA THR A 72 -13.26 8.46 -8.92
C THR A 72 -13.64 9.28 -7.68
N ALA A 73 -12.69 9.56 -6.79
CA ALA A 73 -13.01 9.99 -5.42
C ALA A 73 -11.94 10.88 -4.75
N ALA A 74 -10.67 10.87 -5.15
CA ALA A 74 -9.66 11.67 -4.45
C ALA A 74 -9.57 13.11 -4.99
N THR A 75 -9.66 14.10 -4.11
CA THR A 75 -9.24 15.49 -4.40
C THR A 75 -8.02 15.79 -3.56
N THR A 76 -6.97 16.34 -4.19
CA THR A 76 -5.75 16.78 -3.50
C THR A 76 -5.16 17.99 -4.19
N ASP A 77 -4.71 18.97 -3.42
CA ASP A 77 -3.83 20.03 -3.91
C ASP A 77 -2.46 20.04 -3.23
N PHE A 78 -2.23 19.16 -2.24
CA PHE A 78 -0.99 19.08 -1.45
C PHE A 78 -0.57 20.41 -0.79
N VAL A 79 -1.41 21.44 -0.78
CA VAL A 79 -1.06 22.77 -0.25
C VAL A 79 -1.29 22.85 1.26
N LEU A 80 -2.29 22.13 1.77
CA LEU A 80 -2.78 22.28 3.14
C LEU A 80 -2.36 21.18 4.12
N SER A 81 -1.44 20.29 3.71
CA SER A 81 -0.98 19.15 4.52
C SER A 81 -0.58 19.59 5.93
N ASP A 82 0.48 20.40 6.09
CA ASP A 82 1.03 20.71 7.43
C ASP A 82 0.12 21.56 8.33
N SER A 83 -0.72 22.42 7.75
CA SER A 83 -1.61 23.33 8.49
C SER A 83 -2.91 22.67 8.97
N TYR A 84 -3.27 21.50 8.42
CA TYR A 84 -4.50 20.78 8.75
C TYR A 84 -4.26 19.31 9.14
N THR A 85 -3.03 18.80 9.05
CA THR A 85 -2.69 17.52 9.67
C THR A 85 -2.70 17.66 11.18
N ALA A 86 -3.60 16.95 11.84
CA ALA A 86 -3.61 16.89 13.29
C ALA A 86 -2.23 16.41 13.81
N PRO A 87 -1.77 16.84 15.00
CA PRO A 87 -0.47 16.45 15.56
C PRO A 87 -0.26 14.92 15.64
N GLY A 88 -1.35 14.13 15.63
CA GLY A 88 -1.35 12.68 15.63
C GLY A 88 -1.25 12.01 14.25
N LEU A 89 -0.93 12.73 13.18
CA LEU A 89 -0.75 12.19 11.82
C LEU A 89 0.72 12.11 11.38
N ILE A 90 1.66 12.51 12.24
CA ILE A 90 3.09 12.50 11.93
C ILE A 90 3.61 11.06 11.91
N MET A 91 4.10 10.62 10.76
CA MET A 91 4.56 9.23 10.54
C MET A 91 6.08 9.07 10.46
N GLY A 92 6.85 10.16 10.64
CA GLY A 92 8.32 10.12 10.70
C GLY A 92 9.05 10.32 9.37
N GLU A 93 8.32 10.56 8.27
CA GLU A 93 8.89 10.86 6.96
C GLU A 93 8.26 12.16 6.43
N ASN A 94 9.02 13.25 6.43
CA ASN A 94 8.58 14.52 5.87
C ASN A 94 9.38 14.82 4.61
N LEU A 95 8.71 14.75 3.45
CA LEU A 95 9.32 14.94 2.13
C LEU A 95 10.20 16.20 2.09
N PHE A 96 11.41 16.03 1.56
CA PHE A 96 12.44 17.07 1.46
C PHE A 96 13.07 17.54 2.77
N LEU A 97 12.65 17.00 3.93
CA LEU A 97 13.19 17.32 5.25
C LEU A 97 13.81 16.09 5.90
N SER A 98 14.75 15.48 5.16
CA SER A 98 15.47 14.32 5.67
C SER A 98 16.35 14.71 6.89
N PRO A 99 16.31 13.93 7.98
CA PRO A 99 17.08 14.26 9.19
C PRO A 99 18.57 13.99 9.05
N SER A 100 19.00 13.27 8.01
CA SER A 100 20.41 12.89 7.80
C SER A 100 20.79 12.79 6.33
N VAL A 101 22.10 12.74 6.04
CA VAL A 101 22.63 12.46 4.69
C VAL A 101 22.37 11.01 4.22
N PHE A 102 21.99 10.13 5.14
CA PHE A 102 21.65 8.73 4.86
C PHE A 102 20.14 8.51 4.69
N ASN A 103 19.40 9.60 4.50
CA ASN A 103 17.95 9.64 4.41
C ASN A 103 17.23 9.38 5.77
N TYR A 104 16.00 8.88 5.74
CA TYR A 104 15.15 8.69 6.93
C TYR A 104 15.45 7.44 7.76
N TYR A 105 15.97 6.37 7.14
CA TYR A 105 16.23 5.09 7.79
C TYR A 105 17.41 4.36 7.11
N PRO A 106 18.18 3.52 7.83
CA PRO A 106 19.32 2.83 7.26
C PRO A 106 18.90 1.63 6.40
N PRO A 107 19.58 1.36 5.26
CA PRO A 107 19.22 0.26 4.35
C PRO A 107 19.42 -1.14 4.94
N ILE A 108 20.08 -1.24 6.10
CA ILE A 108 20.36 -2.48 6.82
C ILE A 108 19.61 -2.57 8.15
N PHE A 109 18.55 -1.79 8.36
CA PHE A 109 17.75 -1.89 9.58
C PHE A 109 17.12 -3.29 9.67
N PRO A 110 17.37 -4.04 10.74
CA PRO A 110 16.77 -5.36 10.90
C PRO A 110 15.36 -5.27 11.50
N ILE A 111 14.47 -6.16 11.08
CA ILE A 111 13.17 -6.33 11.75
C ILE A 111 13.42 -7.06 13.08
N PRO A 112 13.11 -6.44 14.24
CA PRO A 112 13.37 -7.05 15.54
C PRO A 112 12.62 -8.37 15.71
N GLY A 113 13.33 -9.43 16.10
CA GLY A 113 12.74 -10.74 16.41
C GLY A 113 12.33 -11.59 15.19
N VAL A 114 12.58 -11.12 13.96
CA VAL A 114 12.27 -11.88 12.74
C VAL A 114 13.55 -12.47 12.14
N THR A 115 13.60 -13.79 12.10
CA THR A 115 14.65 -14.54 11.41
C THR A 115 14.02 -15.53 10.45
N VAL A 116 14.60 -15.67 9.27
CA VAL A 116 14.18 -16.62 8.24
C VAL A 116 15.41 -17.36 7.76
N ASN A 117 15.34 -18.69 7.71
CA ASN A 117 16.47 -19.56 7.33
C ASN A 117 17.75 -19.25 8.13
N GLY A 118 17.60 -18.91 9.41
CA GLY A 118 18.70 -18.59 10.32
C GLY A 118 19.36 -17.22 10.11
N SER A 119 18.87 -16.40 9.18
CA SER A 119 19.35 -15.04 8.93
C SER A 119 18.35 -13.99 9.38
N GLN A 120 18.85 -12.87 9.90
CA GLN A 120 18.03 -11.71 10.25
C GLN A 120 17.52 -11.04 8.98
N VAL A 121 16.26 -10.63 9.02
CA VAL A 121 15.57 -10.00 7.88
C VAL A 121 15.71 -8.49 8.01
N ASN A 122 16.17 -7.85 6.95
CA ASN A 122 16.21 -6.40 6.90
C ASN A 122 14.85 -5.87 6.45
N GLY A 123 14.36 -4.85 7.15
CA GLY A 123 13.16 -4.09 6.82
C GLY A 123 13.44 -2.63 7.13
N PRO A 124 14.15 -1.91 6.24
CA PRO A 124 14.58 -0.52 6.45
C PRO A 124 13.47 0.40 6.98
N GLU A 125 12.26 0.26 6.42
CA GLU A 125 11.10 1.08 6.72
C GLU A 125 10.56 0.86 8.14
N PHE A 126 10.91 -0.25 8.80
CA PHE A 126 10.50 -0.53 10.17
C PHE A 126 11.19 0.37 11.20
N ASP A 127 12.28 1.06 10.85
CA ASP A 127 12.92 2.05 11.74
C ASP A 127 11.97 3.22 12.04
N LEU A 128 11.14 3.60 11.05
CA LEU A 128 10.10 4.62 11.22
C LEU A 128 8.80 4.06 11.83
N PHE A 129 8.69 2.74 11.99
CA PHE A 129 7.48 2.08 12.44
C PHE A 129 7.50 1.81 13.94
N SER A 130 6.78 2.65 14.68
CA SER A 130 6.59 2.57 16.11
C SER A 130 5.11 2.49 16.45
N THR A 131 4.77 2.19 17.70
CA THR A 131 3.37 2.22 18.17
C THR A 131 2.70 3.57 17.89
N SER A 132 3.45 4.67 17.99
CA SER A 132 2.96 6.02 17.68
C SER A 132 2.64 6.18 16.19
N THR A 133 3.59 5.84 15.31
CA THR A 133 3.42 6.02 13.86
C THR A 133 2.44 5.01 13.26
N ALA A 134 2.27 3.84 13.87
CA ALA A 134 1.22 2.88 13.53
C ALA A 134 -0.18 3.47 13.79
N ILE A 135 -0.39 4.11 14.93
CA ILE A 135 -1.65 4.81 15.24
C ILE A 135 -1.84 6.00 14.29
N ALA A 136 -0.76 6.73 13.98
CA ALA A 136 -0.81 7.86 13.04
C ALA A 136 -1.31 7.44 11.64
N ARG A 137 -0.89 6.27 11.13
CA ARG A 137 -1.40 5.70 9.87
C ARG A 137 -2.91 5.44 9.92
N ILE A 138 -3.40 4.86 11.01
CA ILE A 138 -4.84 4.60 11.20
C ILE A 138 -5.62 5.92 11.25
N ASN A 139 -5.11 6.89 12.01
CA ASN A 139 -5.71 8.22 12.09
C ASN A 139 -5.72 8.90 10.73
N PHE A 140 -4.65 8.80 9.93
CA PHE A 140 -4.60 9.38 8.59
C PHE A 140 -5.69 8.82 7.69
N VAL A 141 -5.87 7.50 7.69
CA VAL A 141 -6.94 6.85 6.92
C VAL A 141 -8.31 7.33 7.40
N ALA A 142 -8.52 7.49 8.70
CA ALA A 142 -9.76 8.04 9.24
C ALA A 142 -9.99 9.48 8.78
N GLU A 143 -8.99 10.34 8.92
CA GLU A 143 -9.06 11.75 8.55
C GLU A 143 -9.41 11.93 7.07
N VAL A 144 -8.68 11.25 6.19
CA VAL A 144 -8.90 11.34 4.74
C VAL A 144 -10.23 10.72 4.28
N THR A 145 -10.77 9.76 5.04
CA THR A 145 -12.03 9.05 4.68
C THR A 145 -13.29 9.74 5.22
N TYR A 146 -13.24 10.30 6.43
CA TYR A 146 -14.41 10.84 7.12
C TYR A 146 -14.48 12.37 7.13
N HIS A 147 -13.34 13.06 7.10
CA HIS A 147 -13.35 14.53 7.11
C HIS A 147 -13.34 15.08 5.68
N THR A 148 -14.10 16.15 5.50
CA THR A 148 -14.11 16.95 4.27
C THR A 148 -13.65 18.36 4.64
N MET A 149 -12.76 18.93 3.84
CA MET A 149 -12.35 20.32 4.05
C MET A 149 -13.44 21.27 3.53
N PRO A 150 -13.80 22.33 4.26
CA PRO A 150 -14.77 23.31 3.78
C PRO A 150 -14.15 24.16 2.67
N VAL A 151 -14.37 23.75 1.42
CA VAL A 151 -13.82 24.39 0.20
C VAL A 151 -14.58 25.65 -0.26
N SER A 152 -15.52 26.15 0.53
CA SER A 152 -16.48 27.18 0.09
C SER A 152 -15.99 28.63 0.18
N GLN A 153 -14.67 28.88 0.28
CA GLN A 153 -14.13 30.23 0.27
C GLN A 153 -13.35 30.53 -1.02
N PRO A 154 -13.58 31.68 -1.69
CA PRO A 154 -12.75 32.11 -2.82
C PRO A 154 -11.28 32.13 -2.42
N ASN A 155 -10.42 31.57 -3.27
CA ASN A 155 -8.95 31.51 -3.09
C ASN A 155 -8.44 30.61 -1.96
N ARG A 156 -9.19 29.57 -1.56
CA ARG A 156 -8.64 28.54 -0.68
C ARG A 156 -8.25 27.29 -1.45
N PRO A 157 -7.13 26.65 -1.08
CA PRO A 157 -6.82 25.33 -1.58
C PRO A 157 -7.97 24.37 -1.21
N THR A 158 -8.37 23.56 -2.17
CA THR A 158 -9.31 22.45 -2.04
C THR A 158 -8.99 21.57 -0.82
N GLY A 159 -7.73 21.21 -0.53
CA GLY A 159 -7.36 20.24 0.51
C GLY A 159 -7.13 18.81 -0.02
N THR A 160 -6.90 17.85 0.87
CA THR A 160 -6.73 16.42 0.52
C THR A 160 -7.75 15.54 1.26
N TRP A 161 -8.71 14.95 0.54
CA TRP A 161 -9.73 14.04 1.11
C TRP A 161 -10.31 13.10 0.05
N LEU A 162 -11.03 12.08 0.50
CA LEU A 162 -11.77 11.15 -0.33
C LEU A 162 -13.27 11.51 -0.37
N ASP A 163 -13.77 11.80 -1.56
CA ASP A 163 -15.18 11.81 -1.91
C ASP A 163 -15.63 10.42 -2.39
N LEU A 164 -16.09 9.59 -1.46
CA LEU A 164 -16.56 8.23 -1.77
C LEU A 164 -17.96 8.18 -2.40
N SER A 165 -18.54 9.31 -2.81
CA SER A 165 -19.86 9.36 -3.46
C SER A 165 -19.94 8.44 -4.69
N SER A 166 -18.86 8.34 -5.46
CA SER A 166 -18.74 7.47 -6.64
C SER A 166 -18.74 5.97 -6.34
N ILE A 167 -18.42 5.57 -5.11
CA ILE A 167 -18.37 4.17 -4.65
C ILE A 167 -19.68 3.75 -3.97
N THR A 168 -20.53 4.71 -3.58
CA THR A 168 -21.85 4.42 -2.98
C THR A 168 -22.76 3.50 -3.82
N PRO A 169 -22.72 3.48 -5.17
CA PRO A 169 -23.50 2.52 -5.96
C PRO A 169 -23.08 1.07 -5.70
N TRP A 170 -21.85 0.79 -5.25
CA TRP A 170 -21.35 -0.58 -5.04
C TRP A 170 -22.01 -1.28 -3.86
N VAL A 171 -22.64 -0.54 -2.94
CA VAL A 171 -23.36 -1.07 -1.78
C VAL A 171 -24.89 -0.89 -1.90
N THR A 172 -25.36 -0.21 -2.95
CA THR A 172 -26.78 0.16 -3.10
C THR A 172 -27.48 -0.74 -4.13
N PRO A 173 -28.51 -1.52 -3.73
CA PRO A 173 -29.30 -2.32 -4.67
C PRO A 173 -30.00 -1.44 -5.72
N PRO A 174 -30.19 -1.91 -6.97
CA PRO A 174 -29.89 -3.25 -7.49
C PRO A 174 -28.46 -3.41 -8.03
N MET A 175 -27.68 -2.31 -8.12
CA MET A 175 -26.35 -2.31 -8.74
C MET A 175 -25.24 -2.79 -7.81
N GLY A 176 -25.51 -2.81 -6.50
CA GLY A 176 -24.54 -3.08 -5.45
C GLY A 176 -25.06 -3.95 -4.30
N SER A 177 -24.11 -4.46 -3.51
CA SER A 177 -24.31 -5.26 -2.31
C SER A 177 -23.08 -5.16 -1.42
N THR A 178 -23.17 -5.53 -0.14
CA THR A 178 -21.99 -5.58 0.74
C THR A 178 -20.86 -6.43 0.14
N ALA A 179 -21.22 -7.56 -0.49
CA ALA A 179 -20.25 -8.44 -1.14
C ALA A 179 -19.54 -7.78 -2.34
N GLN A 180 -20.28 -7.05 -3.18
CA GLN A 180 -19.70 -6.32 -4.30
C GLN A 180 -18.80 -5.17 -3.85
N LEU A 181 -19.19 -4.43 -2.80
CA LEU A 181 -18.33 -3.41 -2.20
C LEU A 181 -17.01 -4.02 -1.71
N VAL A 182 -17.08 -5.11 -0.94
CA VAL A 182 -15.90 -5.76 -0.37
C VAL A 182 -15.01 -6.36 -1.46
N SER A 183 -15.59 -7.01 -2.47
CA SER A 183 -14.84 -7.55 -3.62
C SER A 183 -14.19 -6.44 -4.45
N GLY A 184 -14.91 -5.34 -4.70
CA GLY A 184 -14.38 -4.20 -5.44
C GLY A 184 -13.23 -3.53 -4.72
N LEU A 185 -13.36 -3.32 -3.40
CA LEU A 185 -12.28 -2.78 -2.58
C LEU A 185 -11.11 -3.75 -2.43
N ASN A 186 -11.34 -5.07 -2.40
CA ASN A 186 -10.27 -6.06 -2.44
C ASN A 186 -9.42 -5.91 -3.72
N SER A 187 -10.06 -5.82 -4.88
CA SER A 187 -9.35 -5.59 -6.15
C SER A 187 -8.66 -4.23 -6.21
N LEU A 188 -9.29 -3.19 -5.66
CA LEU A 188 -8.78 -1.81 -5.73
C LEU A 188 -7.62 -1.54 -4.77
N MET A 189 -7.72 -2.01 -3.52
CA MET A 189 -6.79 -1.68 -2.44
C MET A 189 -5.78 -2.80 -2.15
N LEU A 190 -6.17 -4.07 -2.35
CA LEU A 190 -5.38 -5.25 -1.99
C LEU A 190 -5.00 -6.10 -3.20
N HIS A 191 -5.18 -5.58 -4.42
CA HIS A 191 -4.85 -6.27 -5.67
C HIS A 191 -5.59 -7.61 -5.87
N GLY A 192 -6.67 -7.87 -5.12
CA GLY A 192 -7.41 -9.14 -5.14
C GLY A 192 -6.95 -10.17 -4.11
N GLU A 193 -5.87 -9.90 -3.38
CA GLU A 193 -5.17 -10.86 -2.50
C GLU A 193 -5.51 -10.71 -1.01
N GLY A 194 -6.57 -9.97 -0.68
CA GLY A 194 -7.03 -9.81 0.69
C GLY A 194 -7.44 -11.15 1.33
N SER A 195 -7.01 -11.38 2.57
CA SER A 195 -7.32 -12.62 3.27
C SER A 195 -8.81 -12.77 3.52
N THR A 196 -9.30 -14.00 3.47
CA THR A 196 -10.70 -14.33 3.80
C THR A 196 -11.09 -13.84 5.20
N ALA A 197 -10.15 -13.82 6.15
CA ALA A 197 -10.37 -13.33 7.50
C ALA A 197 -10.63 -11.80 7.52
N LEU A 198 -9.83 -11.02 6.78
CA LEU A 198 -10.04 -9.58 6.65
C LEU A 198 -11.37 -9.28 5.97
N LEU A 199 -11.65 -9.91 4.83
CA LEU A 199 -12.88 -9.68 4.07
C LEU A 199 -14.14 -10.06 4.87
N ASN A 200 -14.10 -11.13 5.67
CA ASN A 200 -15.19 -11.51 6.57
C ASN A 200 -15.38 -10.51 7.71
N THR A 201 -14.28 -9.99 8.27
CA THR A 201 -14.32 -8.96 9.32
C THR A 201 -14.98 -7.68 8.80
N VAL A 202 -14.58 -7.23 7.61
CA VAL A 202 -15.16 -6.05 6.95
C VAL A 202 -16.64 -6.26 6.65
N THR A 203 -17.00 -7.41 6.07
CA THR A 203 -18.41 -7.74 5.76
C THR A 203 -19.28 -7.76 7.01
N THR A 204 -18.80 -8.37 8.10
CA THR A 204 -19.51 -8.42 9.38
C THR A 204 -19.69 -7.03 9.96
N ALA A 205 -18.65 -6.19 9.92
CA ALA A 205 -18.71 -4.83 10.43
C ALA A 205 -19.71 -3.95 9.66
N ILE A 206 -19.82 -4.11 8.33
CA ILE A 206 -20.78 -3.37 7.50
C ILE A 206 -22.21 -3.85 7.76
N ASN A 207 -22.43 -5.16 7.85
CA ASN A 207 -23.75 -5.73 8.10
C ASN A 207 -24.27 -5.44 9.52
N GLY A 208 -23.36 -5.25 10.48
CA GLY A 208 -23.70 -4.85 11.86
C GLY A 208 -24.02 -3.37 12.04
N MET A 209 -23.92 -2.53 11.00
CA MET A 209 -24.23 -1.11 11.10
C MET A 209 -25.74 -0.86 11.30
N PRO A 210 -26.15 0.20 12.02
CA PRO A 210 -27.55 0.54 12.22
C PRO A 210 -28.34 0.68 10.91
N ALA A 211 -29.63 0.34 10.92
CA ALA A 211 -30.48 0.35 9.72
C ALA A 211 -30.61 1.73 9.05
N ASN A 212 -30.43 2.82 9.79
CA ASN A 212 -30.45 4.20 9.30
C ASN A 212 -29.11 4.68 8.70
N THR A 213 -28.11 3.79 8.62
CA THR A 213 -26.80 4.10 8.05
C THR A 213 -26.91 4.33 6.54
N THR A 214 -26.39 5.47 6.07
CA THR A 214 -26.35 5.81 4.64
C THR A 214 -25.38 4.92 3.86
N SER A 215 -25.58 4.78 2.54
CA SER A 215 -24.64 4.06 1.67
C SER A 215 -23.23 4.64 1.72
N LEU A 216 -23.11 5.96 1.90
CA LEU A 216 -21.82 6.64 2.08
C LEU A 216 -21.10 6.18 3.35
N GLN A 217 -21.79 6.14 4.49
CA GLN A 217 -21.20 5.66 5.74
C GLN A 217 -20.77 4.19 5.67
N LYS A 218 -21.50 3.34 4.94
CA LYS A 218 -21.09 1.95 4.68
C LYS A 218 -19.81 1.88 3.85
N ALA A 219 -19.71 2.68 2.79
CA ALA A 219 -18.52 2.77 1.94
C ALA A 219 -17.31 3.30 2.73
N GLN A 220 -17.48 4.39 3.49
CA GLN A 220 -16.45 4.96 4.37
C GLN A 220 -15.95 3.93 5.39
N ARG A 221 -16.86 3.19 6.02
CA ARG A 221 -16.48 2.14 6.99
C ARG A 221 -15.66 1.04 6.34
N ALA A 222 -16.02 0.59 5.15
CA ALA A 222 -15.30 -0.44 4.41
C ALA A 222 -13.88 0.01 4.04
N VAL A 223 -13.75 1.22 3.46
CA VAL A 223 -12.46 1.82 3.09
C VAL A 223 -11.57 2.01 4.31
N TYR A 224 -12.12 2.51 5.42
CA TYR A 224 -11.39 2.67 6.66
C TYR A 224 -10.85 1.34 7.21
N LEU A 225 -11.68 0.29 7.27
CA LEU A 225 -11.26 -1.01 7.80
C LEU A 225 -10.18 -1.68 6.95
N ILE A 226 -10.27 -1.57 5.62
CA ILE A 226 -9.25 -2.13 4.73
C ILE A 226 -7.97 -1.29 4.78
N GLY A 227 -8.08 0.04 4.68
CA GLY A 227 -6.92 0.95 4.70
C GLY A 227 -6.16 0.97 6.02
N SER A 228 -6.82 0.65 7.14
CA SER A 228 -6.18 0.50 8.47
C SER A 228 -5.66 -0.92 8.75
N SER A 229 -5.85 -1.87 7.84
CA SER A 229 -5.45 -3.26 8.05
C SER A 229 -3.94 -3.49 7.84
N PRO A 230 -3.32 -4.45 8.54
CA PRO A 230 -1.93 -4.82 8.30
C PRO A 230 -1.66 -5.28 6.85
N GLU A 231 -2.64 -5.91 6.21
CA GLU A 231 -2.54 -6.38 4.81
C GLU A 231 -2.49 -5.24 3.81
N TYR A 232 -3.00 -4.06 4.17
CA TYR A 232 -2.86 -2.87 3.35
C TYR A 232 -1.54 -2.14 3.61
N ILE A 233 -1.11 -2.10 4.88
CA ILE A 233 0.11 -1.42 5.32
C ILE A 233 1.39 -2.11 4.80
N VAL A 234 1.37 -3.42 4.66
CA VAL A 234 2.47 -4.21 4.10
C VAL A 234 2.19 -4.49 2.63
N GLU A 235 3.14 -4.16 1.76
CA GLU A 235 3.06 -4.49 0.34
C GLU A 235 3.35 -5.96 0.10
N ARG A 236 2.55 -6.56 -0.77
CA ARG A 236 2.66 -7.90 -1.34
C ARG A 236 2.30 -7.79 -2.83
#